data_AF-A0A418TC62-F1
#
_entry.id   AF-A0A418TC62-F1
#
_cell.length_a   1.000
_cell.length_b   1.000
_cell.length_c   1.000
_cell.angle_alpha   90.00
_cell.angle_beta   90.00
_cell.angle_gamma   90.00
#
_symmetry.space_group_name_H-M   'P 1'
#
loop_
_entity.id
_entity.type
_entity.pdbx_description
1 polymer ?
#
loop_
_entity_poly.entity_id
_entity_poly.type
_entity_poly.pdbx_seq_one_letter_code
_entity_poly.pdbx_strand_id
1 'polypeptide(L)'
;MMYVLVTELDEVLDNVKQFNADLKAGRDVNDQLSQFTHWYYISELDQFGPSKYVGYKNMTSNDYLRGDGKDGRDTEKVLKNWFATLDEEDTRYTPLWVKLNDMLYEYRKSLRKNAKIHVLK
;
A
#
# COMPACT_ATOMS: atom_id res chain seq x y z
N MET A 1 6.71 -20.02 7.99
CA MET A 1 5.38 -19.81 7.38
C MET A 1 5.62 -19.31 5.96
N MET A 2 5.07 -19.95 4.93
CA MET A 2 5.31 -19.58 3.53
C MET A 2 4.31 -18.50 3.13
N TYR A 3 4.78 -17.30 2.78
CA TYR A 3 3.91 -16.21 2.36
C TYR A 3 3.51 -16.41 0.90
N VAL A 4 2.21 -16.34 0.62
CA VAL A 4 1.65 -16.52 -0.72
C VAL A 4 1.35 -15.15 -1.31
N LEU A 5 1.82 -14.89 -2.53
CA LEU A 5 1.52 -13.66 -3.26
C LEU A 5 0.08 -13.71 -3.78
N VAL A 6 -0.55 -12.54 -3.90
CA VAL A 6 -1.85 -12.41 -4.56
C VAL A 6 -1.78 -12.92 -6.00
N THR A 7 -2.87 -13.47 -6.49
CA THR A 7 -2.99 -13.95 -7.88
C THR A 7 -4.09 -13.24 -8.64
N GLU A 8 -5.03 -12.61 -7.93
CA GLU A 8 -6.18 -11.91 -8.50
C GLU A 8 -6.23 -10.46 -8.01
N LEU A 9 -6.80 -9.56 -8.82
CA LEU A 9 -6.95 -8.15 -8.45
C LEU A 9 -7.88 -7.97 -7.24
N ASP A 10 -8.93 -8.78 -7.12
CA ASP A 10 -9.88 -8.69 -6.00
C ASP A 10 -9.19 -8.90 -4.65
N GLU A 11 -8.17 -9.76 -4.57
CA GLU A 11 -7.37 -9.96 -3.36
C GLU A 11 -6.60 -8.69 -2.97
N VAL A 12 -6.11 -7.94 -3.97
CA VAL A 12 -5.45 -6.64 -3.75
C VAL A 12 -6.45 -5.62 -3.21
N LEU A 13 -7.64 -5.56 -3.82
CA LEU A 13 -8.70 -4.63 -3.40
C LEU A 13 -9.14 -4.90 -1.96
N ASP A 14 -9.31 -6.16 -1.58
CA ASP A 14 -9.68 -6.54 -0.23
C ASP A 14 -8.56 -6.25 0.78
N ASN A 15 -7.30 -6.47 0.40
CA ASN A 15 -6.15 -6.08 1.22
C ASN A 15 -6.07 -4.56 1.43
N VAL A 16 -6.38 -3.74 0.42
CA VAL A 16 -6.44 -2.27 0.55
C VAL A 16 -7.52 -1.87 1.57
N LYS A 17 -8.71 -2.46 1.49
CA LYS A 17 -9.79 -2.20 2.46
C LYS A 17 -9.35 -2.60 3.87
N GLN A 18 -8.75 -3.78 4.02
CA GLN A 18 -8.29 -4.29 5.31
C GLN A 18 -7.19 -3.40 5.91
N PHE A 19 -6.22 -2.96 5.11
CA PHE A 19 -5.18 -2.02 5.54
C PHE A 19 -5.79 -0.74 6.13
N ASN A 20 -6.76 -0.14 5.43
CA ASN A 20 -7.41 1.09 5.88
C ASN A 20 -8.27 0.87 7.13
N ALA A 21 -8.88 -0.30 7.28
CA ALA A 21 -9.59 -0.67 8.51
C ALA A 21 -8.62 -0.83 9.70
N ASP A 22 -7.48 -1.49 9.48
CA ASP A 22 -6.44 -1.69 10.50
C ASP A 22 -5.77 -0.38 10.93
N LEU A 23 -5.54 0.52 9.97
CA LEU A 23 -5.01 1.86 10.17
C LEU A 23 -5.93 2.69 11.10
N LYS A 24 -7.24 2.69 10.81
CA LYS A 24 -8.26 3.35 11.66
C LYS A 24 -8.40 2.72 13.04
N ALA A 25 -8.19 1.40 13.14
CA ALA A 25 -8.25 0.68 14.41
C ALA A 25 -7.02 0.92 15.30
N GLY A 26 -6.02 1.69 14.84
CA GLY A 26 -4.87 2.08 15.65
C GLY A 26 -3.88 0.95 15.89
N ARG A 27 -3.81 -0.04 15.00
CA ARG A 27 -2.91 -1.20 15.14
C ARG A 27 -1.47 -0.85 14.75
N ASP A 28 -0.55 -1.79 14.99
CA ASP A 28 0.91 -1.61 14.83
C ASP A 28 1.39 -1.19 13.42
N VAL A 29 0.51 -1.23 12.42
CA VAL A 29 0.79 -0.73 11.07
C VAL A 29 1.11 0.77 11.06
N ASN A 30 0.59 1.54 12.03
CA ASN A 30 0.81 2.97 12.15
C ASN A 30 2.31 3.31 12.26
N ASP A 31 3.07 2.50 12.98
CA ASP A 31 4.50 2.74 13.19
C ASP A 31 5.36 2.45 11.97
N GLN A 32 4.81 1.76 10.99
CA GLN A 32 5.51 1.33 9.79
C GLN A 32 5.15 2.17 8.57
N LEU A 33 4.16 3.07 8.66
CA LEU A 33 3.74 3.93 7.54
C LEU A 33 4.93 4.68 6.90
N SER A 34 5.85 5.16 7.73
CA SER A 34 7.05 5.87 7.27
C SER A 34 8.12 4.95 6.65
N GLN A 35 7.89 3.64 6.57
CA GLN A 35 8.80 2.67 5.95
C GLN A 35 8.43 2.36 4.49
N PHE A 36 7.18 2.59 4.10
CA PHE A 36 6.69 2.23 2.78
C PHE A 36 7.09 3.28 1.73
N THR A 37 7.57 2.79 0.58
CA THR A 37 7.93 3.61 -0.58
C THR A 37 7.02 3.38 -1.78
N HIS A 38 6.30 2.25 -1.86
CA HIS A 38 5.39 1.96 -2.96
C HIS A 38 3.95 1.93 -2.45
N TRP A 39 3.12 2.84 -2.97
CA TRP A 39 1.74 3.04 -2.57
C TRP A 39 0.82 2.82 -3.76
N TYR A 40 -0.24 2.03 -3.56
CA TYR A 40 -1.20 1.64 -4.58
C TYR A 40 -2.52 2.32 -4.28
N TYR A 41 -3.00 3.13 -5.22
CA TYR A 41 -4.24 3.88 -5.10
C TYR A 41 -5.36 3.20 -5.89
N ILE A 42 -6.52 3.02 -5.25
CA ILE A 42 -7.74 2.49 -5.87
C ILE A 42 -8.76 3.62 -5.95
N SER A 43 -9.10 4.04 -7.17
CA SER A 43 -10.03 5.13 -7.43
C SER A 43 -11.44 4.87 -6.90
N GLU A 44 -11.93 3.64 -7.07
CA GLU A 44 -13.28 3.21 -6.72
C GLU A 44 -13.50 3.18 -5.21
N LEU A 45 -12.43 2.96 -4.46
CA LEU A 45 -12.42 2.94 -2.99
C LEU A 45 -11.96 4.25 -2.39
N ASP A 46 -11.37 5.13 -3.20
CA ASP A 46 -10.72 6.37 -2.76
C ASP A 46 -9.63 6.12 -1.69
N GLN A 47 -8.90 5.00 -1.80
CA GLN A 47 -8.02 4.45 -0.74
C GLN A 47 -6.62 4.11 -1.24
N PHE A 48 -5.65 4.13 -0.30
CA PHE A 48 -4.27 3.71 -0.54
C PHE A 48 -3.93 2.42 0.21
N GLY A 49 -3.01 1.63 -0.33
CA GLY A 49 -2.37 0.53 0.38
C GLY A 49 -0.89 0.38 0.00
N PRO A 50 0.01 0.05 0.93
CA PRO A 50 1.42 -0.12 0.63
C PRO A 50 1.73 -1.50 0.03
N SER A 51 2.75 -1.59 -0.84
CA SER A 51 3.11 -2.82 -1.60
C SER A 51 3.11 -4.10 -0.77
N LYS A 52 3.81 -4.07 0.37
CA LYS A 52 3.98 -5.22 1.27
C LYS A 52 2.69 -5.65 1.96
N TYR A 53 1.70 -4.78 2.04
CA TYR A 53 0.43 -5.12 2.66
C TYR A 53 -0.54 -5.67 1.61
N VAL A 54 -0.55 -5.07 0.43
CA VAL A 54 -1.52 -5.42 -0.62
C VAL A 54 -1.09 -6.60 -1.50
N GLY A 55 0.20 -6.92 -1.57
CA GLY A 55 0.73 -7.94 -2.47
C GLY A 55 0.80 -9.37 -1.92
N TYR A 56 0.43 -9.61 -0.66
CA TYR A 56 0.38 -10.95 -0.07
C TYR A 56 -1.06 -11.33 0.28
N LYS A 57 -1.43 -12.59 0.09
CA LYS A 57 -2.77 -13.09 0.45
C LYS A 57 -3.00 -13.02 1.96
N ASN A 58 -4.23 -12.67 2.35
CA ASN A 58 -4.71 -12.65 3.73
C ASN A 58 -3.82 -11.83 4.69
N MET A 59 -3.23 -10.73 4.21
CA MET A 59 -2.37 -9.92 5.06
C MET A 59 -3.23 -9.15 6.07
N THR A 60 -2.97 -9.38 7.36
CA THR A 60 -3.47 -8.55 8.45
C THR A 60 -2.30 -7.86 9.15
N SER A 61 -2.58 -6.80 9.92
CA SER A 61 -1.60 -6.16 10.81
C SER A 61 -0.88 -7.16 11.72
N ASN A 62 -1.60 -8.15 12.25
CA ASN A 62 -1.05 -9.21 13.10
C ASN A 62 -0.07 -10.12 12.36
N ASP A 63 -0.34 -10.40 11.08
CA ASP A 63 0.53 -11.23 10.25
C ASP A 63 1.76 -10.46 9.77
N TYR A 64 1.63 -9.14 9.55
CA TYR A 64 2.73 -8.29 9.15
C TYR A 64 3.88 -8.30 10.17
N LEU A 65 3.57 -8.20 11.47
CA LEU A 65 4.54 -8.10 12.57
C LEU A 65 5.43 -9.33 12.76
N ARG A 66 5.01 -10.51 12.27
CA ARG A 66 5.68 -11.78 12.53
C ARG A 66 6.70 -12.19 11.46
N GLY A 67 6.99 -11.34 10.48
CA GLY A 67 7.68 -11.76 9.25
C GLY A 67 9.06 -11.19 9.03
N ASP A 68 10.09 -11.84 9.56
CA ASP A 68 11.37 -11.94 8.84
C ASP A 68 11.12 -12.69 7.52
N GLY A 69 11.49 -12.09 6.37
CA GLY A 69 11.39 -12.71 5.05
C GLY A 69 10.35 -12.15 4.07
N LYS A 70 9.73 -10.98 4.35
CA LYS A 70 8.83 -10.29 3.41
C LYS A 70 9.57 -9.17 2.66
N ASP A 71 9.95 -9.43 1.41
CA ASP A 71 10.55 -8.43 0.52
C ASP A 71 9.48 -7.75 -0.36
N GLY A 72 9.46 -6.41 -0.34
CA GLY A 72 8.57 -5.63 -1.19
C GLY A 72 8.81 -5.86 -2.68
N ARG A 73 10.04 -6.26 -3.05
CA ARG A 73 10.42 -6.54 -4.44
C ARG A 73 9.61 -7.68 -5.07
N ASP A 74 9.18 -8.67 -4.27
CA ASP A 74 8.38 -9.78 -4.80
C ASP A 74 6.92 -9.38 -4.99
N THR A 75 6.37 -8.58 -4.07
CA THR A 75 5.03 -8.01 -4.23
C THR A 75 4.93 -7.06 -5.42
N GLU A 76 5.96 -6.25 -5.66
CA GLU A 76 5.99 -5.31 -6.79
C GLU A 76 5.96 -6.00 -8.15
N LYS A 77 6.59 -7.18 -8.29
CA LYS A 77 6.57 -7.96 -9.54
C LYS A 77 5.15 -8.37 -9.91
N VAL A 78 4.37 -8.83 -8.92
CA VAL A 78 3.00 -9.28 -9.14
C VAL A 78 2.06 -8.10 -9.35
N LEU A 79 2.18 -7.06 -8.53
CA LEU A 79 1.29 -5.89 -8.61
C LEU A 79 1.45 -5.11 -9.93
N LYS A 80 2.63 -5.16 -10.59
CA LYS A 80 2.83 -4.59 -11.93
C LYS A 80 1.93 -5.19 -13.01
N ASN A 81 1.28 -6.33 -12.77
CA ASN A 81 0.30 -6.88 -13.70
C ASN A 81 -0.91 -5.94 -13.83
N TRP A 82 -1.38 -5.36 -12.73
CA TRP A 82 -2.58 -4.53 -12.69
C TRP A 82 -2.31 -3.03 -12.58
N PHE A 83 -1.14 -2.65 -12.06
CA PHE A 83 -0.84 -1.24 -11.78
C PHE A 83 0.31 -0.71 -12.63
N ALA A 84 0.26 0.60 -12.89
CA ALA A 84 1.37 1.37 -13.44
C ALA A 84 1.80 2.45 -12.44
N THR A 85 3.09 2.79 -12.45
CA THR A 85 3.60 3.93 -11.68
C THR A 85 3.04 5.21 -12.30
N LEU A 86 2.47 6.06 -11.45
CA LEU A 86 1.95 7.36 -11.85
C LEU A 86 3.13 8.31 -12.10
N ASP A 87 3.19 8.88 -13.31
CA ASP A 87 4.19 9.88 -13.68
C ASP A 87 3.94 11.19 -12.91
N GLU A 88 5.00 11.91 -12.56
CA GLU A 88 4.88 13.19 -11.84
C GLU A 88 4.23 14.28 -12.70
N GLU A 89 4.33 14.17 -14.03
CA GLU A 89 3.70 15.08 -14.99
C GLU A 89 2.20 14.77 -15.20
N ASP A 90 1.71 13.63 -14.69
CA ASP A 90 0.29 13.29 -14.75
C ASP A 90 -0.51 14.22 -13.82
N THR A 91 -1.62 14.77 -14.33
CA THR A 91 -2.46 15.73 -13.57
C THR A 91 -3.03 15.14 -12.28
N ARG A 92 -3.12 13.81 -12.17
CA ARG A 92 -3.56 13.08 -10.97
C ARG A 92 -2.48 13.00 -9.90
N TYR A 93 -1.20 13.19 -10.24
CA TYR A 93 -0.09 12.98 -9.32
C TYR A 93 -0.14 13.91 -8.11
N THR A 94 -0.19 15.22 -8.35
CA THR A 94 -0.17 16.20 -7.26
C THR A 94 -1.34 16.02 -6.28
N PRO A 95 -2.60 15.89 -6.73
CA PRO A 95 -3.72 15.62 -5.83
C PRO A 95 -3.55 14.33 -5.00
N LEU A 96 -3.10 13.24 -5.63
CA LEU A 96 -2.91 11.98 -4.92
C LEU A 96 -1.73 12.02 -3.94
N TRP A 97 -0.67 12.74 -4.28
CA TRP A 97 0.46 12.96 -3.39
C TRP A 97 0.04 13.73 -2.13
N VAL A 98 -0.67 14.85 -2.30
CA VAL A 98 -1.20 15.64 -1.17
C VAL A 98 -2.10 14.76 -0.31
N LYS A 99 -3.04 14.05 -0.92
CA LYS A 99 -3.96 13.16 -0.21
C LYS A 99 -3.24 12.07 0.58
N LEU A 100 -2.25 11.43 -0.02
CA LEU A 100 -1.45 10.40 0.66
C LEU A 100 -0.65 11.01 1.81
N ASN A 101 -0.09 12.20 1.62
CA ASN A 101 0.64 12.91 2.66
C ASN A 101 -0.27 13.26 3.85
N ASP A 102 -1.47 13.77 3.57
CA ASP A 102 -2.47 14.13 4.58
C ASP A 102 -2.92 12.89 5.36
N MET A 103 -3.16 11.77 4.67
CA MET A 103 -3.46 10.48 5.31
C MET A 103 -2.35 10.08 6.30
N LEU A 104 -1.08 10.20 5.93
CA LEU A 104 0.03 9.86 6.84
C LEU A 104 0.17 10.86 8.00
N TYR A 105 -0.14 12.13 7.74
CA TYR A 105 -0.05 13.20 8.73
C TYR A 105 -1.04 13.00 9.89
N GLU A 106 -2.24 12.44 9.62
CA GLU A 106 -3.21 12.05 10.66
C GLU A 106 -2.59 11.11 11.72
N TYR A 107 -1.63 10.28 11.32
CA TYR A 107 -0.91 9.35 12.20
C TYR A 107 0.45 9.90 12.67
N ARG A 108 0.71 11.20 12.48
CA ARG A 108 1.97 11.89 12.78
C ARG A 108 3.17 11.27 12.05
N LYS A 109 2.94 10.76 10.84
CA LYS A 109 3.98 10.22 9.95
C LYS A 109 4.10 11.11 8.71
N SER A 110 5.11 10.84 7.90
CA SER A 110 5.35 11.58 6.66
C SER A 110 5.76 10.63 5.55
N LEU A 111 5.43 11.00 4.32
CA LEU A 111 5.88 10.28 3.14
C LEU A 111 7.40 10.29 3.03
N ARG A 112 7.95 9.21 2.49
CA ARG A 112 9.35 9.19 2.09
C ARG A 112 9.55 10.03 0.84
N LYS A 113 10.70 10.70 0.74
CA LYS A 113 11.09 11.48 -0.43
C LYS A 113 11.09 10.68 -1.74
N ASN A 114 11.34 9.38 -1.66
CA ASN A 114 11.35 8.46 -2.80
C ASN A 114 10.07 7.60 -2.88
N ALA A 115 8.98 8.05 -2.26
CA ALA A 115 7.69 7.38 -2.39
C ALA A 115 7.21 7.44 -3.84
N LYS A 116 6.49 6.39 -4.26
CA LYS A 116 5.91 6.24 -5.58
C LYS A 116 4.45 5.86 -5.44
N ILE A 117 3.61 6.51 -6.22
CA ILE A 117 2.18 6.21 -6.31
C ILE A 117 1.97 5.36 -7.57
N HIS A 118 1.19 4.29 -7.42
CA HIS A 118 0.78 3.38 -8.48
C HIS A 118 -0.73 3.42 -8.59
N VAL A 119 -1.24 3.43 -9.82
CA VAL A 119 -2.67 3.45 -10.14
C VAL A 119 -3.02 2.28 -11.04
N LEU A 120 -4.29 1.85 -11.02
CA LEU A 120 -4.78 0.83 -11.95
C LEU A 120 -4.59 1.27 -13.41
N LYS A 121 -4.25 0.32 -14.27
CA LYS A 121 -4.09 0.52 -15.72
C LYS A 121 -5.43 0.75 -16.42
#